data_AF-A0A814F3H6-F1
#
_entry.id   AF-A0A814F3H6-F1
#
_cell.length_a   1.000
_cell.length_b   1.000
_cell.length_c   1.000
_cell.angle_alpha   90.00
_cell.angle_beta   90.00
_cell.angle_gamma   90.00
#
_symmetry.space_group_name_H-M   'P 1'
#
loop_
_entity.id
_entity.type
_entity.pdbx_description
1 polymer ?
#
loop_
_entity_poly.entity_id
_entity_poly.type
_entity_poly.pdbx_seq_one_letter_code
_entity_poly.pdbx_strand_id
1 'polypeptide(L)'
;MKTTLAKKIPFVVSIILLESAKEEAEENHGYILMPNRADPRVRRAKLGHAVLIVGYNDQTEHFLVRNSWGSDWVRTHRKPVSFRIISDLF
;
A
#
# COMPACT_ATOMS: atom_id res chain seq x y z
N MET A 1 -2.98 -10.85 10.09
CA MET A 1 -3.57 -9.85 9.18
C MET A 1 -4.75 -10.41 8.38
N LYS A 2 -4.55 -11.42 7.50
CA LYS A 2 -5.66 -12.00 6.68
C LYS A 2 -6.83 -12.52 7.52
N THR A 3 -6.58 -13.25 8.60
CA THR A 3 -7.64 -13.73 9.53
C THR A 3 -8.46 -12.60 10.14
N THR A 4 -7.85 -11.44 10.43
CA THR A 4 -8.54 -10.25 10.95
C THR A 4 -9.46 -9.65 9.89
N LEU A 5 -8.98 -9.56 8.64
CA LEU A 5 -9.77 -9.09 7.51
C LEU A 5 -10.89 -10.06 7.12
N ALA A 6 -10.67 -11.37 7.25
CA ALA A 6 -11.71 -12.40 7.05
C ALA A 6 -12.86 -12.25 8.08
N LYS A 7 -12.56 -11.73 9.27
CA LYS A 7 -13.57 -11.34 10.28
C LYS A 7 -14.19 -9.94 10.01
N LYS A 8 -13.87 -9.31 8.87
CA LYS A 8 -14.31 -7.95 8.48
C LYS A 8 -13.85 -6.87 9.47
N ILE A 9 -12.67 -7.04 10.06
CA ILE A 9 -12.08 -6.06 10.97
C ILE A 9 -10.89 -5.39 10.26
N PRO A 10 -11.04 -4.14 9.77
CA PRO A 10 -9.93 -3.34 9.28
C PRO A 10 -8.92 -3.02 10.39
N PHE A 11 -7.67 -2.77 10.03
CA PHE A 11 -6.65 -2.36 10.99
C PHE A 11 -5.67 -1.37 10.35
N VAL A 12 -5.09 -0.51 11.18
CA VAL A 12 -4.10 0.48 10.76
C VAL A 12 -2.71 -0.14 10.78
N VAL A 13 -1.88 0.19 9.80
CA VAL A 13 -0.45 -0.12 9.79
C VAL A 13 0.34 1.14 9.53
N SER A 14 1.57 1.17 10.03
CA SER A 14 2.58 2.12 9.61
C SER A 14 3.46 1.46 8.55
N ILE A 15 3.67 2.13 7.43
CA ILE A 15 4.55 1.73 6.34
C ILE A 15 5.62 2.79 6.13
N ILE A 16 6.78 2.38 5.63
CA ILE A 16 7.80 3.32 5.15
C ILE A 16 7.65 3.41 3.64
N LEU A 17 7.48 4.62 3.13
CA LEU A 17 7.32 4.88 1.71
C LEU A 17 8.60 5.47 1.13
N LEU A 18 8.88 5.12 -0.14
CA LEU A 18 9.76 5.93 -0.96
C LEU A 18 9.08 7.28 -1.23
N GLU A 19 9.88 8.33 -1.44
CA GLU A 19 9.36 9.66 -1.78
C GLU A 19 8.50 9.64 -3.04
N SER A 20 8.83 8.78 -4.01
CA SER A 20 8.10 8.61 -5.27
C SER A 20 6.80 7.80 -5.18
N ALA A 21 6.42 7.33 -3.99
CA ALA A 21 5.32 6.36 -3.86
C ALA A 21 3.95 6.95 -4.24
N LYS A 22 3.76 8.26 -4.04
CA LYS A 22 2.51 8.94 -4.42
C LYS A 22 2.40 9.06 -5.93
N GLU A 23 3.45 9.56 -6.58
CA GLU A 23 3.51 9.68 -8.04
C GLU A 23 3.37 8.31 -8.71
N GLU A 24 4.05 7.28 -8.18
CA GLU A 24 3.91 5.90 -8.68
C GLU A 24 2.47 5.39 -8.58
N ALA A 25 1.77 5.70 -7.49
CA ALA A 25 0.37 5.33 -7.34
C ALA A 25 -0.55 6.08 -8.32
N GLU A 26 -0.28 7.35 -8.59
CA GLU A 26 -1.05 8.16 -9.54
C GLU A 26 -0.86 7.64 -10.98
N GLU A 27 0.37 7.31 -11.36
CA GLU A 27 0.72 6.76 -12.67
C GLU A 27 0.19 5.33 -12.85
N ASN A 28 0.27 4.51 -11.80
CA ASN A 28 -0.11 3.10 -11.84
C ASN A 28 -1.52 2.84 -11.30
N HIS A 29 -2.46 3.78 -11.47
CA HIS A 29 -3.89 3.57 -11.16
C HIS A 29 -4.19 3.06 -9.74
N GLY A 30 -3.40 3.52 -8.76
CA GLY A 30 -3.53 3.15 -7.35
C GLY A 30 -2.75 1.90 -6.93
N TYR A 31 -1.86 1.38 -7.76
CA TYR A 31 -0.94 0.32 -7.39
C TYR A 31 0.40 0.91 -6.98
N ILE A 32 0.96 0.42 -5.87
CA ILE A 32 2.35 0.69 -5.47
C ILE A 32 3.07 -0.65 -5.46
N LEU A 33 4.11 -0.76 -6.27
CA LEU A 33 4.93 -1.96 -6.34
C LEU A 33 5.90 -1.96 -5.16
N MET A 34 6.22 -3.16 -4.66
CA MET A 34 7.30 -3.28 -3.71
C MET A 34 8.61 -2.89 -4.38
N PRO A 35 9.35 -1.92 -3.83
CA PRO A 35 10.64 -1.57 -4.38
C PRO A 35 11.61 -2.75 -4.24
N ASN A 36 12.53 -2.86 -5.19
CA ASN A 36 13.62 -3.82 -5.09
C ASN A 36 14.45 -3.51 -3.83
N ARG A 37 14.68 -4.50 -2.96
CA ARG A 37 15.46 -4.32 -1.73
C ARG A 37 16.89 -3.83 -1.99
N ALA A 38 17.45 -4.14 -3.15
CA ALA A 38 18.78 -3.67 -3.56
C ALA A 38 18.78 -2.19 -4.02
N ASP A 39 17.61 -1.57 -4.20
CA ASP A 39 17.50 -0.16 -4.58
C ASP A 39 18.05 0.73 -3.45
N PRO A 40 19.09 1.56 -3.71
CA PRO A 40 19.65 2.45 -2.71
C PRO A 40 18.64 3.42 -2.08
N ARG A 41 17.54 3.74 -2.76
CA ARG A 41 16.46 4.60 -2.24
C ARG A 41 15.76 3.97 -1.05
N VAL A 42 15.62 2.64 -1.01
CA VAL A 42 14.97 1.92 0.10
C VAL A 42 15.70 2.16 1.42
N ARG A 43 17.04 2.15 1.41
CA ARG A 43 17.85 2.40 2.62
C ARG A 43 17.75 3.84 3.12
N ARG A 44 17.37 4.78 2.25
CA ARG A 44 17.20 6.20 2.58
C ARG A 44 15.76 6.58 2.92
N ALA A 45 14.81 5.69 2.67
CA ALA A 45 13.41 5.94 2.94
C ALA A 45 13.18 6.15 4.43
N LYS A 46 12.69 7.33 4.80
CA LYS A 46 12.40 7.73 6.18
C LYS A 46 10.95 8.18 6.37
N LEU A 47 10.18 8.24 5.29
CA LEU A 47 8.81 8.72 5.34
C LEU A 47 7.91 7.61 5.88
N GLY A 48 7.64 7.66 7.18
CA GLY A 48 6.60 6.85 7.81
C GLY A 48 5.22 7.37 7.43
N HIS A 49 4.33 6.48 7.03
CA HIS A 49 2.94 6.80 6.69
C HIS A 49 1.98 5.78 7.31
N ALA A 50 0.89 6.25 7.89
CA ALA A 50 -0.12 5.39 8.49
C ALA A 50 -1.30 5.21 7.53
N VAL A 51 -1.69 3.96 7.28
CA VAL A 51 -2.77 3.62 6.35
C VAL A 51 -3.69 2.54 6.92
N LEU A 52 -4.94 2.51 6.45
CA LEU A 52 -5.93 1.52 6.89
C LEU A 52 -6.01 0.35 5.91
N ILE A 53 -5.66 -0.86 6.36
CA ILE A 53 -5.86 -2.08 5.59
C ILE A 53 -7.32 -2.52 5.71
N VAL A 54 -8.00 -2.65 4.58
CA VAL A 54 -9.43 -2.97 4.50
C VAL A 54 -9.75 -4.26 3.75
N GLY A 55 -8.75 -4.89 3.14
CA GLY A 55 -8.94 -6.15 2.40
C GLY A 55 -7.63 -6.72 1.86
N TYR A 56 -7.72 -7.84 1.15
CA TYR A 56 -6.60 -8.48 0.48
C TYR A 56 -7.10 -9.28 -0.73
N ASN A 57 -6.19 -9.55 -1.67
CA ASN A 57 -6.39 -10.43 -2.80
C ASN A 57 -5.25 -11.46 -2.83
N ASP A 58 -5.59 -12.74 -2.64
CA ASP A 58 -4.60 -13.82 -2.62
C ASP A 58 -3.99 -14.11 -3.99
N GLN A 59 -4.73 -13.87 -5.08
CA GLN A 59 -4.22 -14.13 -6.44
C GLN A 59 -3.14 -13.14 -6.84
N THR A 60 -3.29 -11.88 -6.42
CA THR A 60 -2.32 -10.83 -6.73
C THR A 60 -1.32 -10.60 -5.61
N GLU A 61 -1.55 -11.19 -4.42
CA GLU A 61 -0.79 -10.94 -3.19
C GLU A 61 -0.84 -9.48 -2.69
N HIS A 62 -1.89 -8.74 -3.03
CA HIS A 62 -2.04 -7.35 -2.60
C HIS A 62 -2.97 -7.18 -1.41
N PHE A 63 -2.66 -6.22 -0.55
CA PHE A 63 -3.58 -5.64 0.43
C PHE A 63 -4.29 -4.43 -0.16
N LEU A 64 -5.58 -4.33 0.14
CA LEU A 64 -6.42 -3.21 -0.21
C LEU A 64 -6.38 -2.18 0.92
N VAL A 65 -6.12 -0.92 0.56
CA VAL A 65 -5.79 0.13 1.53
C VAL A 65 -6.61 1.39 1.27
N ARG A 66 -7.18 1.93 2.35
CA ARG A 66 -7.72 3.29 2.35
C ARG A 66 -6.63 4.25 2.76
N ASN A 67 -6.37 5.21 1.88
CA ASN A 67 -5.32 6.20 2.03
C ASN A 67 -5.92 7.61 2.13
N SER A 68 -5.09 8.58 2.51
CA SER A 68 -5.47 9.97 2.82
C SER A 68 -4.86 11.00 1.85
N TRP A 69 -4.53 10.61 0.62
CA TRP A 69 -3.95 11.50 -0.41
C TRP A 69 -4.99 12.30 -1.23
N GLY A 70 -6.22 12.43 -0.72
CA GLY A 70 -7.34 13.08 -1.42
C GLY A 70 -8.18 12.10 -2.25
N SER A 71 -9.13 12.61 -3.03
CA SER A 71 -9.97 11.80 -3.93
C SER A 71 -9.45 11.70 -5.37
N ASP A 72 -8.52 12.60 -5.73
CA ASP A 72 -8.23 12.90 -7.14
C ASP A 72 -6.97 12.20 -7.66
N TRP A 73 -6.24 11.52 -6.78
CA TRP A 73 -4.99 10.80 -7.10
C TRP A 73 -5.23 9.45 -7.79
N VAL A 74 -6.47 8.94 -7.83
CA VAL A 74 -6.85 7.82 -8.71
C VAL A 74 -7.84 8.34 -9.75
N ARG A 75 -7.37 8.60 -10.98
CA ARG A 75 -8.28 8.89 -12.10
C ARG A 75 -9.19 7.68 -12.29
N THR A 76 -10.47 7.88 -11.99
CA THR A 76 -11.62 6.96 -12.08
C THR A 76 -11.95 6.14 -10.81
N HIS A 77 -13.04 6.58 -10.17
CA HIS A 77 -13.97 5.81 -9.33
C HIS A 77 -13.37 4.92 -8.23
N ARG A 78 -13.19 5.49 -7.03
CA ARG A 78 -13.23 4.79 -5.73
C ARG A 78 -12.48 3.43 -5.70
N LYS A 79 -11.34 3.30 -6.38
CA LYS A 79 -10.49 2.11 -6.23
C LYS A 79 -9.56 2.35 -5.04
N PRO A 80 -9.59 1.49 -4.01
CA PRO A 80 -8.63 1.62 -2.91
C PRO A 80 -7.23 1.31 -3.43
N VAL A 81 -6.19 1.89 -2.81
CA VAL A 81 -4.80 1.57 -3.15
C VAL A 81 -4.61 0.08 -2.95
N SER A 82 -3.89 -0.58 -3.84
CA SER A 82 -3.41 -1.92 -3.54
C SER A 82 -1.89 -1.92 -3.38
N PHE A 83 -1.44 -2.40 -2.23
CA PHE A 83 -0.03 -2.59 -1.93
C PHE A 83 0.25 -4.08 -1.99
N ARG A 84 1.25 -4.53 -2.73
CA ARG A 84 1.81 -5.85 -2.45
C ARG A 84 2.61 -5.70 -1.17
N ILE A 85 2.16 -6.23 -0.03
CA ILE A 85 3.01 -6.28 1.18
C ILE A 85 3.55 -7.70 1.25
N ILE A 86 4.80 -7.89 0.82
CA ILE A 86 5.49 -9.18 0.99
C ILE A 86 5.84 -9.28 2.48
N SER A 87 5.18 -10.20 3.18
CA SER A 87 5.30 -10.43 4.62
C SER A 87 6.59 -11.17 5.00
N ASP A 88 7.74 -10.81 4.44
CA ASP A 88 9.03 -11.35 4.91
C ASP A 88 9.49 -10.69 6.23
N LEU A 89 8.62 -9.91 6.86
CA LEU A 89 8.81 -9.35 8.19
C LEU A 89 7.68 -9.84 9.09
N PHE A 90 7.62 -11.15 9.31
CA PHE A 90 7.41 -11.84 10.60
C PHE A 90 7.70 -13.33 10.41
#